data_AF-A0AAD5R805-F1
#
_entry.id   AF-A0AAD5R805-F1
#
_cell.length_a   1.000
_cell.length_b   1.000
_cell.length_c   1.000
_cell.angle_alpha   90.00
_cell.angle_beta   90.00
_cell.angle_gamma   90.00
#
_symmetry.space_group_name_H-M   'P 1'
#
loop_
_entity.id
_entity.type
_entity.pdbx_description
1 polymer ?
#
loop_
_entity_poly.entity_id
_entity_poly.type
_entity_poly.pdbx_seq_one_letter_code
_entity_poly.pdbx_strand_id
1 'polypeptide(L)'
;MDRETFVKGQLEAVQKALTKYEVPLKPKHARRLIVGSHQERSSAVFWNAVNKIQLEKNPVMTWKFCHLLHKLIRDGHRKVPEESFRFIPRIKQLGQFWKHLNTSGYGICNETYSRLLVDRLEFHRKYPVMPGSLMLTESQIKNA
;
A
#
# COMPACT_ATOMS: atom_id res chain seq x y z
N MET A 1 -7.35 24.36 -3.25
CA MET A 1 -7.10 23.41 -4.36
C MET A 1 -8.42 22.78 -4.70
N ASP A 2 -8.84 22.87 -5.95
CA ASP A 2 -10.05 22.20 -6.42
C ASP A 2 -9.95 20.67 -6.26
N ARG A 3 -11.07 20.02 -5.92
CA ARG A 3 -11.12 18.58 -5.60
C ARG A 3 -10.75 17.73 -6.80
N GLU A 4 -11.19 18.12 -7.99
CA GLU A 4 -10.89 17.39 -9.22
C GLU A 4 -9.38 17.43 -9.51
N THR A 5 -8.78 18.62 -9.36
CA THR A 5 -7.33 18.81 -9.50
C THR A 5 -6.54 17.96 -8.52
N PHE A 6 -6.99 17.88 -7.26
CA PHE A 6 -6.37 17.02 -6.25
C PHE A 6 -6.44 15.53 -6.66
N VAL A 7 -7.64 15.04 -6.99
CA VAL A 7 -7.86 13.62 -7.35
C VAL A 7 -7.03 13.26 -8.57
N LYS A 8 -7.05 14.09 -9.63
CA LYS A 8 -6.22 13.91 -10.82
C LYS A 8 -4.75 13.76 -10.45
N GLY A 9 -4.24 14.63 -9.58
CA GLY A 9 -2.88 14.56 -9.08
C GLY A 9 -2.53 13.30 -8.29
N GLN A 10 -3.48 12.74 -7.53
CA GLN A 10 -3.31 11.46 -6.84
C GLN A 10 -3.27 10.29 -7.85
N LEU A 11 -4.17 10.29 -8.84
CA LEU A 11 -4.20 9.27 -9.90
C LEU A 11 -2.89 9.25 -10.69
N GLU A 12 -2.39 10.42 -11.09
CA GLU A 12 -1.09 10.55 -11.77
C GLU A 12 0.06 10.04 -10.88
N ALA A 13 0.03 10.32 -9.57
CA ALA A 13 1.04 9.81 -8.65
C ALA A 13 1.04 8.27 -8.59
N VAL A 14 -0.13 7.61 -8.55
CA VAL A 14 -0.22 6.14 -8.62
C VAL A 14 0.36 5.63 -9.93
N GLN A 15 -0.05 6.19 -11.08
CA GLN A 15 0.43 5.75 -12.40
C GLN A 15 1.94 5.91 -12.57
N LYS A 16 2.50 7.02 -12.08
CA LYS A 16 3.96 7.27 -12.16
C LYS A 16 4.77 6.44 -11.16
N ALA A 17 4.13 5.94 -10.11
CA ALA A 17 4.77 5.09 -9.13
C ALA A 17 4.68 3.60 -9.50
N LEU A 18 3.55 3.15 -10.06
CA LEU A 18 3.30 1.77 -10.48
C LEU A 18 3.67 1.56 -11.96
N THR A 19 4.98 1.51 -12.21
CA THR A 19 5.54 1.30 -13.56
C THR A 19 6.32 0.00 -13.64
N LYS A 20 6.38 -0.58 -14.85
CA LYS A 20 7.13 -1.82 -15.15
C LYS A 20 8.66 -1.68 -15.13
N TYR A 21 9.17 -0.45 -15.02
CA TYR A 21 10.61 -0.18 -15.08
C TYR A 21 11.29 -0.60 -13.78
N GLU A 22 12.41 -1.31 -13.86
CA GLU A 22 13.24 -1.74 -12.73
C GLU A 22 14.06 -0.59 -12.15
N VAL A 23 13.35 0.42 -11.67
CA VAL A 23 13.92 1.59 -11.01
C VAL A 23 13.24 1.79 -9.66
N PRO A 24 13.96 2.34 -8.68
CA PRO A 24 13.38 2.65 -7.37
C PRO A 24 12.10 3.48 -7.49
N LEU A 25 11.18 3.23 -6.58
CA LEU A 25 9.95 4.00 -6.48
C LEU A 25 10.29 5.48 -6.19
N LYS A 26 9.89 6.38 -7.09
CA LYS A 26 10.22 7.80 -6.96
C LYS A 26 9.60 8.38 -5.67
N PRO A 27 10.39 8.91 -4.73
CA PRO A 27 9.90 9.36 -3.43
C PRO A 27 8.80 10.42 -3.51
N LYS A 28 8.86 11.31 -4.50
CA LYS A 28 7.84 12.36 -4.70
C LYS A 28 6.43 11.82 -4.92
N HIS A 29 6.28 10.67 -5.59
CA HIS A 29 4.96 10.09 -5.84
C HIS A 29 4.42 9.38 -4.60
N ALA A 30 5.25 8.64 -3.86
CA ALA A 30 4.86 8.10 -2.55
C ALA A 30 4.48 9.21 -1.57
N ARG A 31 5.29 10.28 -1.46
CA ARG A 31 5.01 11.40 -0.55
C ARG A 31 3.69 12.07 -0.90
N ARG A 32 3.40 12.27 -2.20
CA ARG A 32 2.11 12.84 -2.65
C ARG A 32 0.91 11.98 -2.26
N LEU A 33 1.03 10.66 -2.34
CA LEU A 33 -0.02 9.72 -1.93
C LEU A 33 -0.22 9.69 -0.42
N ILE A 34 0.87 9.72 0.35
CA ILE A 34 0.82 9.80 1.82
C ILE A 34 0.13 11.09 2.26
N VAL A 35 0.59 12.26 1.78
CA VAL A 35 -0.03 13.56 2.09
C VAL A 35 -1.48 13.59 1.62
N GLY A 36 -1.78 13.03 0.45
CA GLY A 36 -3.13 12.91 -0.06
C GLY A 36 -4.06 12.13 0.86
N SER A 37 -3.57 11.04 1.45
CA SER A 37 -4.37 10.26 2.41
C SER A 37 -4.74 11.04 3.67
N HIS A 38 -3.84 11.92 4.15
CA HIS A 38 -4.09 12.81 5.29
C HIS A 38 -5.09 13.92 4.93
N GLN A 39 -4.95 14.50 3.74
CA GLN A 39 -5.85 15.54 3.26
C GLN A 39 -7.29 15.04 3.08
N GLU A 40 -7.48 13.88 2.46
CA GLU A 40 -8.82 13.26 2.29
C GLU A 40 -9.30 12.52 3.55
N ARG A 41 -8.41 12.33 4.54
CA ARG A 41 -8.64 11.46 5.70
C ARG A 41 -9.08 10.04 5.31
N SER A 42 -8.63 9.57 4.14
CA SER A 42 -9.05 8.31 3.53
C SER A 42 -7.99 7.79 2.53
N SER A 43 -7.96 6.49 2.34
CA SER A 43 -7.21 5.75 1.33
C SER A 43 -8.01 5.46 0.06
N ALA A 44 -9.29 5.88 -0.01
CA ALA A 44 -10.20 5.53 -1.09
C ALA A 44 -9.66 5.89 -2.49
N VAL A 45 -9.08 7.08 -2.66
CA VAL A 45 -8.52 7.51 -3.95
C VAL A 45 -7.38 6.58 -4.41
N PHE A 46 -6.51 6.17 -3.48
CA PHE A 46 -5.42 5.22 -3.76
C PHE A 46 -5.98 3.86 -4.21
N TRP A 47 -6.89 3.28 -3.45
CA TRP A 47 -7.46 1.96 -3.78
C TRP A 47 -8.29 1.98 -5.05
N ASN A 48 -9.05 3.05 -5.31
CA ASN A 48 -9.79 3.24 -6.56
C ASN A 48 -8.85 3.31 -7.78
N ALA A 49 -7.67 3.90 -7.63
CA ALA A 49 -6.66 3.93 -8.69
C ALA A 49 -6.03 2.54 -8.89
N VAL A 50 -5.64 1.86 -7.82
CA VAL A 50 -5.00 0.54 -7.86
C VAL A 50 -5.95 -0.54 -8.37
N ASN A 51 -7.25 -0.45 -8.10
CA ASN A 51 -8.26 -1.37 -8.65
C ASN A 51 -8.34 -1.33 -10.18
N LYS A 52 -7.90 -0.25 -10.82
CA LYS A 52 -7.87 -0.12 -12.30
C LYS A 52 -6.59 -0.67 -12.93
N ILE A 53 -5.64 -1.15 -12.12
CA ILE A 53 -4.33 -1.63 -12.56
C ILE A 53 -4.27 -3.16 -12.39
N GLN A 54 -3.85 -3.84 -13.46
CA GLN A 54 -3.58 -5.28 -13.47
C GLN A 54 -2.15 -5.53 -12.99
N LEU A 55 -1.99 -5.72 -11.68
CA LEU A 55 -0.69 -5.89 -11.02
C LEU A 55 -0.02 -7.21 -11.42
N GLU A 56 -0.81 -8.23 -11.74
CA GLU A 56 -0.44 -9.57 -12.16
C GLU A 56 0.34 -9.58 -13.50
N LYS A 57 0.19 -8.51 -14.32
CA LYS A 57 0.89 -8.40 -15.61
C LYS A 57 2.38 -8.13 -15.49
N ASN A 58 2.85 -7.65 -14.34
CA ASN A 58 4.26 -7.33 -14.20
C ASN A 58 4.74 -7.43 -12.74
N PRO A 59 5.79 -8.22 -12.47
CA PRO A 59 6.24 -8.47 -11.10
C PRO A 59 6.83 -7.22 -10.43
N VAL A 60 7.52 -6.36 -11.18
CA VAL A 60 8.09 -5.10 -10.69
C VAL A 60 6.99 -4.14 -10.26
N MET A 61 5.87 -4.11 -11.00
CA MET A 61 4.71 -3.32 -10.66
C MET A 61 4.04 -3.82 -9.38
N THR A 62 3.88 -5.14 -9.22
CA THR A 62 3.39 -5.73 -7.97
C THR A 62 4.29 -5.37 -6.79
N TRP A 63 5.60 -5.52 -6.91
CA TRP A 63 6.55 -5.16 -5.86
C TRP A 63 6.42 -3.68 -5.45
N LYS A 64 6.31 -2.78 -6.43
CA LYS A 64 6.10 -1.34 -6.16
C LYS A 64 4.75 -1.05 -5.51
N PHE A 65 3.70 -1.79 -5.86
CA PHE A 65 2.42 -1.71 -5.15
C PHE A 65 2.58 -2.12 -3.69
N CYS A 66 3.25 -3.25 -3.42
CA CYS A 66 3.50 -3.69 -2.05
C CYS A 66 4.28 -2.64 -1.25
N HIS A 67 5.31 -2.04 -1.86
CA HIS A 67 6.09 -0.96 -1.27
C HIS A 67 5.25 0.30 -0.99
N LEU A 68 4.40 0.72 -1.93
CA LEU A 68 3.50 1.85 -1.75
C LEU A 68 2.49 1.63 -0.63
N LEU A 69 1.83 0.47 -0.63
CA LEU A 69 0.85 0.14 0.39
C LEU A 69 1.51 0.06 1.77
N HIS A 70 2.70 -0.54 1.87
CA HIS A 70 3.48 -0.54 3.11
C HIS A 70 3.73 0.90 3.61
N LYS A 71 4.21 1.79 2.74
CA LYS A 71 4.42 3.20 3.09
C LYS A 71 3.14 3.92 3.51
N LEU A 72 2.02 3.64 2.84
CA LEU A 72 0.72 4.23 3.18
C LEU A 72 0.20 3.73 4.54
N ILE A 73 0.34 2.43 4.83
CA ILE A 73 0.01 1.88 6.15
C ILE A 73 0.86 2.54 7.24
N ARG A 74 2.15 2.77 6.93
CA ARG A 74 3.12 3.29 7.90
C ARG A 74 2.97 4.78 8.17
N ASP A 75 2.88 5.58 7.11
CA ASP A 75 3.05 7.04 7.16
C ASP A 75 1.78 7.80 6.75
N GLY A 76 0.76 7.09 6.22
CA GLY A 76 -0.51 7.67 5.79
C GLY A 76 -1.48 7.98 6.93
N HIS A 77 -2.68 8.41 6.57
CA HIS A 77 -3.73 8.69 7.55
C HIS A 77 -4.10 7.45 8.36
N ARG A 78 -4.49 7.63 9.63
CA ARG A 78 -4.82 6.52 10.55
C ARG A 78 -5.91 5.56 10.06
N LYS A 79 -6.76 5.99 9.12
CA LYS A 79 -7.80 5.14 8.49
C LYS A 79 -7.27 4.23 7.38
N VAL A 80 -6.03 4.44 6.91
CA VAL A 80 -5.46 3.64 5.81
C VAL A 80 -5.47 2.15 6.13
N PRO A 81 -4.99 1.65 7.30
CA PRO A 81 -5.05 0.23 7.62
C PRO A 81 -6.50 -0.27 7.64
N GLU A 82 -7.39 0.44 8.35
CA GLU A 82 -8.81 0.10 8.51
C GLU A 82 -9.53 -0.08 7.16
N GLU A 83 -9.41 0.90 6.28
CA GLU A 83 -10.02 0.85 4.95
C GLU A 83 -9.34 -0.17 4.01
N SER A 84 -8.12 -0.60 4.34
CA SER A 84 -7.37 -1.60 3.59
C SER A 84 -7.75 -3.04 3.94
N PHE A 85 -8.40 -3.28 5.08
CA PHE A 85 -8.79 -4.65 5.51
C PHE A 85 -9.66 -5.38 4.48
N ARG A 86 -10.56 -4.67 3.80
CA ARG A 86 -11.40 -5.24 2.73
C ARG A 86 -10.61 -5.73 1.51
N PHE A 87 -9.36 -5.30 1.34
CA PHE A 87 -8.50 -5.71 0.24
C PHE A 87 -7.53 -6.85 0.62
N ILE A 88 -7.56 -7.33 1.86
CA ILE A 88 -6.76 -8.49 2.30
C ILE A 88 -6.94 -9.70 1.37
N PRO A 89 -8.16 -10.11 0.96
CA PRO A 89 -8.33 -11.23 0.03
C PRO A 89 -7.63 -11.00 -1.31
N ARG A 90 -7.69 -9.78 -1.86
CA ARG A 90 -7.00 -9.41 -3.10
C ARG A 90 -5.49 -9.50 -2.95
N ILE A 91 -4.92 -9.03 -1.84
CA ILE A 91 -3.47 -9.08 -1.59
C ILE A 91 -3.02 -10.54 -1.44
N LYS A 92 -3.79 -11.38 -0.72
CA LYS A 92 -3.53 -12.83 -0.62
C LYS A 92 -3.52 -13.48 -2.00
N GLN A 93 -4.53 -13.23 -2.83
CA GLN A 93 -4.63 -13.76 -4.19
C GLN A 93 -3.45 -13.32 -5.07
N LEU A 94 -3.05 -12.05 -5.00
CA LEU A 94 -1.90 -11.52 -5.74
C LEU A 94 -0.60 -12.24 -5.33
N GLY A 95 -0.39 -12.46 -4.02
CA GLY A 95 0.75 -13.23 -3.53
C GLY A 95 0.73 -14.69 -4.02
N GLN A 96 -0.42 -15.36 -3.98
CA GLN A 96 -0.56 -16.72 -4.50
C GLN A 96 -0.33 -16.79 -6.00
N PHE A 97 -0.80 -15.81 -6.78
CA PHE A 97 -0.54 -15.74 -8.22
C PHE A 97 0.98 -15.78 -8.50
N TRP A 98 1.76 -14.92 -7.83
CA TRP A 98 3.21 -14.86 -8.03
C TRP A 98 3.96 -16.09 -7.48
N LYS A 99 3.42 -16.76 -6.46
CA LYS A 99 3.97 -18.02 -5.93
C LYS A 99 3.93 -19.14 -6.96
N HIS A 100 2.83 -19.26 -7.70
CA HIS A 100 2.63 -20.35 -8.67
C HIS A 100 3.20 -20.03 -10.05
N LEU A 101 3.51 -18.76 -10.32
CA LEU A 101 4.09 -18.34 -11.59
C LEU A 101 5.60 -18.61 -11.61
N ASN A 102 5.97 -19.83 -12.01
CA ASN A 102 7.35 -20.32 -12.09
C ASN A 102 8.24 -19.62 -13.14
N THR A 103 7.74 -18.60 -13.84
CA THR A 103 8.42 -17.95 -14.96
C THR A 103 9.18 -16.67 -14.57
N SER A 104 9.06 -16.20 -13.33
CA SER A 104 9.70 -14.96 -12.88
C SER A 104 10.54 -15.15 -11.62
N GLY A 105 11.81 -14.73 -11.66
CA GLY A 105 12.68 -14.67 -10.46
C GLY A 105 12.16 -13.76 -9.34
N TYR A 106 11.14 -12.95 -9.61
CA TYR A 106 10.51 -12.07 -8.62
C TYR A 106 9.33 -12.71 -7.87
N GLY A 107 8.91 -13.93 -8.23
CA GLY A 107 7.73 -14.59 -7.68
C GLY A 107 7.76 -14.72 -6.16
N ILE A 108 8.88 -15.23 -5.62
CA ILE A 108 9.09 -15.41 -4.18
C ILE A 108 9.01 -14.06 -3.44
N CYS A 109 9.71 -13.04 -3.95
CA CYS A 109 9.71 -11.72 -3.33
C CYS A 109 8.30 -11.11 -3.30
N ASN A 110 7.53 -11.23 -4.38
CA ASN A 110 6.16 -10.72 -4.44
C ASN A 110 5.21 -11.50 -3.52
N GLU A 111 5.33 -12.83 -3.46
CA GLU A 111 4.58 -13.67 -2.52
C GLU A 111 4.85 -13.23 -1.08
N THR A 112 6.13 -13.14 -0.71
CA THR A 112 6.54 -12.88 0.67
C THR A 112 6.17 -11.46 1.10
N TYR A 113 6.31 -10.47 0.22
CA TYR A 113 5.90 -9.11 0.56
C TYR A 113 4.37 -8.98 0.64
N SER A 114 3.62 -9.66 -0.22
CA SER A 114 2.16 -9.70 -0.13
C SER A 114 1.70 -10.32 1.20
N ARG A 115 2.33 -11.42 1.63
CA ARG A 115 2.09 -12.05 2.93
C ARG A 115 2.41 -11.11 4.10
N LEU A 116 3.56 -10.43 4.07
CA LEU A 116 3.93 -9.43 5.08
C LEU A 116 2.87 -8.32 5.21
N LEU A 117 2.31 -7.84 4.10
CA LEU A 117 1.26 -6.81 4.11
C LEU A 117 -0.04 -7.32 4.72
N VAL A 118 -0.41 -8.56 4.42
CA VAL A 118 -1.57 -9.22 5.02
C VAL A 118 -1.40 -9.32 6.53
N ASP A 119 -0.25 -9.85 6.98
CA ASP A 119 0.03 -10.01 8.41
C ASP A 119 0.01 -8.65 9.13
N ARG A 120 0.56 -7.61 8.50
CA ARG A 120 0.53 -6.24 9.03
C ARG A 120 -0.89 -5.69 9.13
N LEU A 121 -1.73 -5.91 8.13
CA LEU A 121 -3.13 -5.45 8.16
C LEU A 121 -3.94 -6.20 9.23
N GLU A 122 -3.78 -7.52 9.33
CA GLU A 122 -4.46 -8.31 10.38
C GLU A 122 -3.96 -7.92 11.78
N PHE A 123 -2.68 -7.59 11.94
CA PHE A 123 -2.15 -7.02 13.18
C PHE A 123 -2.84 -5.72 13.56
N HIS A 124 -2.95 -4.75 12.64
CA HIS A 124 -3.65 -3.50 12.91
C HIS A 124 -5.16 -3.67 13.11
N ARG A 125 -5.75 -4.73 12.54
CA ARG A 125 -7.15 -5.08 12.79
C ARG A 125 -7.36 -5.57 14.21
N LYS A 126 -6.44 -6.39 14.71
CA LYS A 126 -6.46 -6.91 16.08
C LYS A 126 -6.08 -5.85 17.11
N TYR A 127 -5.16 -4.96 16.77
CA TYR A 127 -4.62 -3.93 17.65
C TYR A 127 -4.74 -2.52 17.01
N PRO A 128 -5.95 -1.95 16.93
CA PRO A 128 -6.20 -0.68 16.24
C PRO A 128 -5.54 0.55 16.92
N VAL A 129 -5.15 0.42 18.18
CA VAL A 129 -4.40 1.46 18.92
C VAL A 129 -2.95 1.58 18.44
N MET A 130 -2.40 0.49 17.86
CA MET A 130 -1.02 0.48 17.41
C MET A 130 -0.84 1.40 16.19
N PRO A 131 0.09 2.37 16.25
CA PRO A 131 0.33 3.28 15.13
C PRO A 131 0.89 2.51 13.93
N GLY A 132 0.60 3.00 12.72
CA GLY A 132 1.08 2.40 11.47
C GLY A 132 2.60 2.25 11.38
N SER A 133 3.34 3.17 12.02
CA SER A 133 4.81 3.14 12.14
C SER A 133 5.34 2.01 13.02
N LEU A 134 4.50 1.44 13.89
CA LEU A 134 4.88 0.55 15.00
C LEU A 134 5.85 1.20 16.00
N MET A 135 6.03 2.52 15.94
CA MET A 135 6.80 3.28 16.90
C MET A 135 5.85 3.79 17.97
N LEU A 136 5.98 3.24 19.19
CA LEU A 136 5.21 3.66 20.35
C LEU A 136 6.01 4.71 21.13
N THR A 137 5.33 5.75 21.61
CA THR A 137 5.89 6.63 22.63
C THR A 137 5.89 5.91 23.99
N GLU A 138 6.74 6.32 24.92
CA GLU A 138 6.74 5.76 26.29
C GLU A 138 5.35 5.85 26.95
N SER A 139 4.60 6.92 26.66
CA SER A 139 3.23 7.10 27.14
C SER A 139 2.26 6.08 26.54
N GLN A 140 2.46 5.66 25.30
CA GLN A 140 1.63 4.62 24.68
C GLN A 140 1.98 3.23 25.23
N ILE A 141 3.26 2.95 25.51
CA ILE A 141 3.70 1.69 26.12
C ILE A 141 3.10 1.50 27.51
N LYS A 142 3.04 2.57 28.31
CA LYS A 142 2.48 2.53 29.67
C LYS A 142 0.96 2.30 29.71
N ASN A 143 0.26 2.54 28.59
CA ASN A 143 -1.20 2.51 28.49
C ASN A 143 -1.71 1.44 27.49
N ALA A 144 -0.84 0.54 27.02
CA ALA A 144 -1.13 -0.49 26.02
C ALA A 144 -1.61 -1.82 26.64
#